data_AF-A0A2H0LHG5-F1
#
_entry.id   AF-A0A2H0LHG5-F1
#
_cell.length_a   1.000
_cell.length_b   1.000
_cell.length_c   1.000
_cell.angle_alpha   90.00
_cell.angle_beta   90.00
_cell.angle_gamma   90.00
#
_symmetry.space_group_name_H-M   'P 1'
#
loop_
_entity.id
_entity.type
_entity.pdbx_description
1 polymer ?
#
loop_
_entity_poly.entity_id
_entity_poly.type
_entity_poly.pdbx_seq_one_letter_code
_entity_poly.pdbx_strand_id
1 'polypeptide(L)'
;MRPICFDLDGVLIHTMPWHATAWQEAARRFGCRVSRREIYLWEGEPGLVTATRLLRRARPSARLKTSPQELLLEKERRFKQLARTVKVQPLLRALIMELARRRVRLALVTGTSSRELSRIIPGAFLKRFRVIITGDRVRHGKPHPEPYRTAMRALRARPAQTIVVENAPNGIRSAQRAGCGLVIALASSLPKRYLAQADVIVSTAAQLRAVLQRKFLIALLVSLLIPFQPAGWSGEVERARQVDAIVVSPPKRHPVLGERLNFHGRWFGIPVGHGSLEVKGIVTLEGRQVIHIVAQGRTNDVLSKIYPIQDEVHSYLDVQTLKPVRFEKRQREGRYRSDEVVTFDHATHRAVYRSLLNGSTKEIELPDEFHDLISALYWFRSQPLQPNQTITAKLYTDEKIYETQIQIKAPALLELLKRGTFPCLVVEPQASFKGLLVKRGRIWAYLTADEHRIPLLIKATTPWGAMSAVIEQESLDNVLVQAQSPPKQTP
;
A
#
# COMPACT_ATOMS: atom_id res chain seq x y z
N MET A 1 -19.18 2.48 1.22
CA MET A 1 -17.84 2.36 1.85
C MET A 1 -18.03 1.86 3.28
N ARG A 2 -17.04 1.20 3.90
CA ARG A 2 -17.09 0.83 5.32
C ARG A 2 -17.22 2.08 6.20
N PRO A 3 -17.93 2.06 7.34
CA PRO A 3 -17.93 3.15 8.31
C PRO A 3 -16.52 3.42 8.83
N ILE A 4 -16.22 4.69 9.13
CA ILE A 4 -14.88 5.10 9.57
C ILE A 4 -15.01 5.93 10.84
N CYS A 5 -14.30 5.53 11.89
CA CYS A 5 -14.12 6.31 13.12
C CYS A 5 -12.74 6.94 13.10
N PHE A 6 -12.66 8.25 13.29
CA PHE A 6 -11.41 8.98 13.42
C PHE A 6 -11.20 9.39 14.88
N ASP A 7 -9.98 9.22 15.38
CA ASP A 7 -9.52 10.01 16.53
C ASP A 7 -9.29 11.48 16.13
N LEU A 8 -9.10 12.35 17.12
CA LEU A 8 -8.88 13.77 16.95
C LEU A 8 -7.39 14.14 17.08
N ASP A 9 -6.80 13.88 18.24
CA ASP A 9 -5.57 14.48 18.73
C ASP A 9 -4.34 13.71 18.23
N GLY A 10 -3.64 14.31 17.26
CA GLY A 10 -2.58 13.62 16.51
C GLY A 10 -3.09 12.91 15.26
N VAL A 11 -4.41 12.75 15.07
CA VAL A 11 -4.98 12.35 13.78
C VAL A 11 -5.39 13.58 12.98
N LEU A 12 -6.54 14.19 13.28
CA LEU A 12 -7.10 15.29 12.50
C LEU A 12 -6.40 16.64 12.78
N ILE A 13 -5.90 16.82 14.00
CA ILE A 13 -5.20 18.03 14.47
C ILE A 13 -3.83 17.68 15.04
N HIS A 14 -2.89 18.61 14.99
CA HIS A 14 -1.53 18.43 15.51
C HIS A 14 -1.37 19.08 16.89
N THR A 15 -2.04 18.50 17.89
CA THR A 15 -2.12 19.03 19.26
C THR A 15 -1.22 18.30 20.26
N MET A 16 -0.73 17.11 19.92
CA MET A 16 0.09 16.29 20.81
C MET A 16 1.28 17.04 21.42
N PRO A 17 2.07 17.84 20.67
CA PRO A 17 3.16 18.61 21.26
C PRO A 17 2.72 19.54 22.39
N TRP A 18 1.57 20.18 22.27
CA TRP A 18 1.00 21.07 23.27
C TRP A 18 0.41 20.31 24.46
N HIS A 19 -0.22 19.15 24.25
CA HIS A 19 -0.62 18.28 25.35
C HIS A 19 0.58 17.87 26.20
N ALA A 20 1.69 17.50 25.55
CA ALA A 20 2.91 17.13 26.26
C ALA A 20 3.47 18.30 27.08
N THR A 21 3.62 19.48 26.48
CA THR A 21 4.10 20.67 27.19
C THR A 21 3.17 21.04 28.35
N ALA A 22 1.85 21.03 28.14
CA ALA A 22 0.88 21.39 29.18
C ALA A 22 0.94 20.43 30.38
N TRP A 23 1.04 19.12 30.13
CA TRP A 23 1.20 18.13 31.20
C TRP A 23 2.54 18.29 31.93
N GLN A 24 3.63 18.54 31.20
CA GLN A 24 4.95 18.74 31.80
C GLN A 24 4.99 19.98 32.70
N GLU A 25 4.46 21.11 32.23
CA GLU A 25 4.41 22.35 32.99
C GLU A 25 3.51 22.24 34.22
N ALA A 26 2.32 21.67 34.06
CA ALA A 26 1.39 21.46 35.16
C ALA A 26 2.00 20.51 36.21
N ALA A 27 2.54 19.37 35.79
CA ALA A 27 3.17 18.39 36.68
C ALA A 27 4.38 18.97 37.43
N ARG A 28 5.20 19.80 36.77
CA ARG A 28 6.40 20.41 37.37
C ARG A 28 6.06 21.27 38.59
N ARG A 29 4.92 21.98 38.56
CA ARG A 29 4.47 22.82 39.69
C ARG A 29 4.21 22.01 40.96
N PHE A 30 3.90 20.72 40.82
CA PHE A 30 3.67 19.78 41.93
C PHE A 30 4.85 18.83 42.16
N GLY A 31 6.03 19.14 41.59
CA GLY A 31 7.24 18.35 41.77
C GLY A 31 7.27 17.02 41.00
N CYS A 32 6.36 16.82 40.04
CA CYS A 32 6.32 15.64 39.19
C CYS A 32 7.08 15.87 37.88
N ARG A 33 7.81 14.86 37.42
CA ARG A 33 8.42 14.84 36.08
C ARG A 33 7.75 13.78 35.23
N VAL A 34 7.54 14.09 33.96
CA VAL A 34 7.00 13.18 32.95
C VAL A 34 7.63 13.51 31.60
N SER A 35 7.97 12.48 30.83
CA SER A 35 8.51 12.66 29.48
C SER A 35 7.40 12.86 28.45
N ARG A 36 7.69 13.57 27.35
CA ARG A 36 6.75 13.70 26.22
C ARG A 36 6.30 12.33 25.69
N ARG A 37 7.22 11.37 25.65
CA ARG A 37 6.96 9.99 25.23
C ARG A 37 5.90 9.33 26.10
N GLU A 38 5.99 9.45 27.43
CA GLU A 38 4.98 8.88 28.33
C GLU A 38 3.61 9.50 28.10
N ILE A 39 3.54 10.83 27.95
CA ILE A 39 2.27 11.51 27.65
C ILE A 39 1.66 11.00 26.35
N TYR A 40 2.47 10.82 25.30
CA TYR A 40 1.98 10.29 24.02
C TYR A 40 1.53 8.82 24.13
N LEU A 41 2.18 8.01 24.97
CA LEU A 41 1.76 6.63 25.23
C LEU A 41 0.44 6.55 25.99
N TRP A 42 0.12 7.58 26.79
CA TRP A 42 -1.12 7.68 27.55
C TRP A 42 -2.24 8.40 26.80
N GLU A 43 -2.00 8.87 25.57
CA GLU A 43 -3.01 9.57 24.78
C GLU A 43 -4.32 8.76 24.64
N GLY A 44 -5.45 9.46 24.72
CA GLY A 44 -6.80 8.86 24.78
C GLY A 44 -7.26 8.39 26.17
N GLU A 45 -6.37 8.35 27.18
CA GLU A 45 -6.75 8.07 28.57
C GLU A 45 -7.46 9.28 29.21
N PRO A 46 -8.48 9.07 30.07
CA PRO A 46 -9.13 10.19 30.75
C PRO A 46 -8.14 11.03 31.56
N GLY A 47 -8.23 12.36 31.42
CA GLY A 47 -7.28 13.29 32.04
C GLY A 47 -7.13 13.13 33.55
N LEU A 48 -8.22 12.79 34.25
CA LEU A 48 -8.20 12.56 35.70
C LEU A 48 -7.38 11.32 36.08
N VAL A 49 -7.38 10.28 35.25
CA VAL A 49 -6.57 9.07 35.47
C VAL A 49 -5.09 9.41 35.26
N THR A 50 -4.77 10.18 34.21
CA THR A 50 -3.42 10.69 33.97
C THR A 50 -2.92 11.55 35.13
N ALA A 51 -3.75 12.47 35.63
CA ALA A 51 -3.41 13.30 36.79
C ALA A 51 -3.18 12.46 38.05
N THR A 52 -4.04 11.47 38.32
CA THR A 52 -3.90 10.54 39.44
C THR A 52 -2.58 9.76 39.35
N ARG A 53 -2.22 9.27 38.15
CA ARG A 53 -0.96 8.58 37.91
C ARG A 53 0.24 9.48 38.18
N LEU A 54 0.19 10.74 37.73
CA LEU A 54 1.27 11.70 37.96
C LEU A 54 1.44 12.02 39.44
N LEU A 55 0.34 12.23 40.18
CA LEU A 55 0.41 12.51 41.61
C LEU A 55 0.89 11.30 42.43
N ARG A 56 0.59 10.06 42.01
CA ARG A 56 1.20 8.85 42.60
C ARG A 56 2.71 8.77 42.44
N ARG A 57 3.32 9.60 41.58
CA ARG A 57 4.78 9.74 41.43
C ARG A 57 5.32 11.00 42.12
N ALA A 58 4.46 11.86 42.65
CA ALA A 58 4.87 13.06 43.39
C ALA A 58 5.55 12.68 44.71
N ARG A 59 6.37 13.61 45.22
CA ARG A 59 6.90 13.55 46.60
C ARG A 59 5.73 13.51 47.61
N PRO A 60 5.87 12.83 48.77
CA PRO A 60 4.79 12.73 49.76
C PRO A 60 4.19 14.07 50.18
N SER A 61 5.04 15.09 50.39
CA SER A 61 4.62 16.46 50.74
C SER A 61 3.83 17.20 49.66
N ALA A 62 3.96 16.81 48.39
CA ALA A 62 3.19 17.36 47.28
C ALA A 62 1.84 16.63 47.09
N ARG A 63 1.76 15.34 47.46
CA ARG A 63 0.50 14.57 47.41
C ARG A 63 -0.55 15.08 48.39
N LEU A 64 -0.12 15.62 49.53
CA LEU A 64 -1.00 16.15 50.58
C LEU A 64 -1.57 17.55 50.24
N LYS A 65 -0.99 18.25 49.24
CA LYS A 65 -1.33 19.63 48.92
C LYS A 65 -2.15 19.82 47.65
N THR A 66 -2.40 18.74 46.88
CA THR A 66 -3.12 18.87 45.61
C THR A 66 -3.93 17.65 45.24
N SER A 67 -5.08 17.89 44.61
CA SER A 67 -5.96 16.86 44.07
C SER A 67 -5.69 16.58 42.57
N PRO A 68 -5.99 15.36 42.07
CA PRO A 68 -5.96 15.09 40.63
C PRO A 68 -6.77 16.09 39.78
N GLN A 69 -7.86 16.62 40.33
CA GLN A 69 -8.71 17.62 39.70
C GLN A 69 -7.97 18.95 39.50
N GLU A 70 -7.24 19.43 40.50
CA GLU A 70 -6.46 20.66 40.41
C GLU A 70 -5.34 20.57 39.38
N LEU A 71 -4.62 19.43 39.36
CA LEU A 71 -3.59 19.19 38.35
C LEU A 71 -4.19 19.16 36.93
N LEU A 72 -5.35 18.55 36.76
CA LEU A 72 -6.06 18.53 35.48
C LEU A 72 -6.48 19.95 35.05
N LEU A 73 -7.05 20.74 35.96
CA LEU A 73 -7.45 22.13 35.69
C LEU A 73 -6.25 23.01 35.31
N GLU A 74 -5.12 22.87 36.00
CA GLU A 74 -3.88 23.58 35.62
C GLU A 74 -3.41 23.16 34.23
N LYS A 75 -3.42 21.85 33.92
CA LYS A 75 -3.08 21.36 32.57
C LYS A 75 -4.02 21.96 31.51
N GLU A 76 -5.32 22.02 31.76
CA GLU A 76 -6.30 22.59 30.82
C GLU A 76 -6.05 24.08 30.60
N ARG A 77 -5.75 24.83 31.66
CA ARG A 77 -5.37 26.25 31.57
C ARG A 77 -4.12 26.44 30.71
N ARG A 78 -3.08 25.63 30.91
CA ARG A 78 -1.84 25.69 30.11
C ARG A 78 -2.08 25.31 28.66
N PHE A 79 -2.82 24.23 28.42
CA PHE A 79 -3.15 23.80 27.07
C PHE A 79 -3.91 24.91 26.31
N LYS A 80 -4.87 25.58 26.94
CA LYS A 80 -5.58 26.72 26.35
C LYS A 80 -4.66 27.89 25.98
N GLN A 81 -3.60 28.12 26.75
CA GLN A 81 -2.61 29.16 26.46
C GLN A 81 -1.71 28.79 25.28
N LEU A 82 -1.37 27.50 25.13
CA LEU A 82 -0.50 26.98 24.07
C LEU A 82 -1.24 26.78 22.74
N ALA A 83 -2.43 26.19 22.79
CA ALA A 83 -3.23 25.76 21.64
C ALA A 83 -4.17 26.86 21.13
N ARG A 84 -3.66 28.10 20.95
CA ARG A 84 -4.48 29.26 20.53
C ARG A 84 -5.01 29.14 19.10
N THR A 85 -4.27 28.47 18.22
CA THR A 85 -4.59 28.36 16.79
C THR A 85 -4.51 26.91 16.32
N VAL A 86 -5.48 26.11 16.72
CA VAL A 86 -5.59 24.73 16.24
C VAL A 86 -6.33 24.70 14.91
N LYS A 87 -5.75 24.04 13.90
CA LYS A 87 -6.39 23.82 12.61
C LYS A 87 -6.37 22.34 12.27
N VAL A 88 -7.46 21.87 11.66
CA VAL A 88 -7.49 20.54 11.02
C VAL A 88 -6.47 20.52 9.90
N GLN A 89 -5.66 19.47 9.83
CA GLN A 89 -4.65 19.33 8.79
C GLN A 89 -5.30 19.42 7.40
N PRO A 90 -4.82 20.27 6.48
CA PRO A 90 -5.50 20.54 5.20
C PRO A 90 -5.84 19.28 4.38
N LEU A 91 -4.91 18.32 4.29
CA LEU A 91 -5.14 17.06 3.59
C LEU A 91 -6.23 16.20 4.24
N LEU A 92 -6.29 16.17 5.58
CA LEU A 92 -7.31 15.42 6.30
C LEU A 92 -8.66 16.12 6.26
N ARG A 93 -8.68 17.46 6.29
CA ARG A 93 -9.91 18.24 6.04
C ARG A 93 -10.48 17.90 4.67
N ALA A 94 -9.66 17.93 3.62
CA ALA A 94 -10.07 17.56 2.27
C ALA A 94 -10.57 16.11 2.19
N LEU A 95 -9.87 15.17 2.84
CA LEU A 95 -10.26 13.76 2.92
C LEU A 95 -11.63 13.59 3.59
N ILE A 96 -11.86 14.19 4.76
CA ILE A 96 -13.14 14.11 5.47
C ILE A 96 -14.28 14.70 4.62
N MET A 97 -14.05 15.84 3.97
CA MET A 97 -15.02 16.44 3.06
C MET A 97 -15.35 15.51 1.88
N GLU A 98 -14.34 14.87 1.29
CA GLU A 98 -14.52 13.93 0.19
C GLU A 98 -15.30 12.67 0.63
N LEU A 99 -14.96 12.11 1.80
CA LEU A 99 -15.66 10.95 2.37
C LEU A 99 -17.11 11.29 2.72
N ALA A 100 -17.37 12.46 3.29
CA ALA A 100 -18.71 12.93 3.58
C ALA A 100 -19.54 13.13 2.30
N ARG A 101 -18.96 13.71 1.24
CA ARG A 101 -19.61 13.85 -0.07
C ARG A 101 -19.97 12.50 -0.69
N ARG A 102 -19.15 11.47 -0.46
CA ARG A 102 -19.42 10.07 -0.84
C ARG A 102 -20.39 9.34 0.10
N ARG A 103 -21.03 10.06 1.03
CA ARG A 103 -21.98 9.54 2.02
C ARG A 103 -21.41 8.42 2.89
N VAL A 104 -20.10 8.47 3.17
CA VAL A 104 -19.47 7.53 4.12
C VAL A 104 -19.96 7.86 5.53
N ARG A 105 -20.29 6.83 6.32
CA ARG A 105 -20.69 6.98 7.73
C ARG A 105 -19.44 7.27 8.58
N LEU A 106 -19.25 8.53 8.95
CA LEU A 106 -18.10 8.99 9.72
C LEU A 106 -18.46 9.21 11.19
N ALA A 107 -17.59 8.76 12.09
CA ALA A 107 -17.60 9.15 13.51
C ALA A 107 -16.29 9.82 13.91
N LEU A 108 -16.39 10.75 14.85
CA LEU A 108 -15.25 11.29 15.61
C LEU A 108 -15.28 10.66 17.01
N VAL A 109 -14.17 10.10 17.46
CA VAL A 109 -14.05 9.42 18.76
C VAL A 109 -12.79 9.92 19.46
N THR A 110 -12.95 10.82 20.44
CA THR A 110 -11.84 11.50 21.13
C THR A 110 -11.98 11.40 22.65
N GLY A 111 -10.86 11.45 23.37
CA GLY A 111 -10.84 11.63 24.82
C GLY A 111 -11.12 13.08 25.27
N THR A 112 -11.09 14.03 24.33
CA THR A 112 -11.38 15.45 24.57
C THR A 112 -12.84 15.67 24.94
N SER A 113 -13.11 16.64 25.83
CA SER A 113 -14.47 16.97 26.29
C SER A 113 -15.29 17.70 25.23
N SER A 114 -16.62 17.63 25.30
CA SER A 114 -17.52 18.35 24.38
C SER A 114 -17.26 19.86 24.35
N ARG A 115 -16.98 20.45 25.52
CA ARG A 115 -16.72 21.88 25.69
C ARG A 115 -15.40 22.33 25.05
N GLU A 116 -14.37 21.49 25.11
CA GLU A 116 -13.08 21.77 24.49
C GLU A 116 -13.13 21.56 22.97
N LEU A 117 -13.79 20.49 22.52
CA LEU A 117 -13.98 20.20 21.10
C LEU A 117 -14.64 21.36 20.34
N SER A 118 -15.69 21.97 20.90
CA SER A 118 -16.42 23.07 20.26
C SER A 118 -15.62 24.36 20.14
N ARG A 119 -14.56 24.52 20.95
CA ARG A 119 -13.64 25.67 20.88
C ARG A 119 -12.54 25.46 19.84
N ILE A 120 -12.08 24.22 19.71
CA ILE A 120 -10.95 23.85 18.84
C ILE A 120 -11.41 23.66 17.40
N ILE A 121 -12.58 23.03 17.20
CA ILE A 121 -13.06 22.62 15.88
C ILE A 121 -14.34 23.38 15.52
N PRO A 122 -14.38 24.09 14.36
CA PRO A 122 -15.59 24.76 13.91
C PRO A 122 -16.77 23.80 13.77
N GLY A 123 -17.95 24.18 14.27
CA GLY A 123 -19.16 23.36 14.19
C GLY A 123 -19.52 22.94 12.75
N ALA A 124 -19.23 23.78 11.75
CA ALA A 124 -19.43 23.46 10.34
C ALA A 124 -18.61 22.24 9.87
N PHE A 125 -17.42 22.02 10.44
CA PHE A 125 -16.61 20.82 10.18
C PHE A 125 -17.12 19.61 10.96
N LEU A 126 -17.55 19.80 12.21
CA LEU A 126 -18.13 18.73 13.04
C LEU A 126 -19.39 18.11 12.42
N LYS A 127 -20.20 18.91 11.71
CA LYS A 127 -21.38 18.44 10.96
C LYS A 127 -21.06 17.38 9.88
N ARG A 128 -19.79 17.11 9.56
CA ARG A 128 -19.40 16.05 8.61
C ARG A 128 -19.34 14.68 9.27
N PHE A 129 -19.30 14.63 10.59
CA PHE A 129 -19.39 13.40 11.37
C PHE A 129 -20.84 13.16 11.76
N ARG A 130 -21.36 11.97 11.44
CA ARG A 130 -22.71 11.56 11.84
C ARG A 130 -22.80 11.31 13.34
N VAL A 131 -21.69 10.90 13.96
CA VAL A 131 -21.59 10.58 15.38
C VAL A 131 -20.32 11.22 15.93
N ILE A 132 -20.43 11.81 17.12
CA ILE A 132 -19.30 12.37 17.85
C ILE A 132 -19.36 11.80 19.27
N ILE A 133 -18.33 11.05 19.65
CA ILE A 133 -18.10 10.53 20.99
C ILE A 133 -16.91 11.26 21.59
N THR A 134 -17.17 11.99 22.67
CA THR A 134 -16.18 12.75 23.45
C THR A 134 -15.92 12.04 24.78
N GLY A 135 -14.84 12.40 25.47
CA GLY A 135 -14.43 11.73 26.71
C GLY A 135 -15.46 11.85 27.84
N ASP A 136 -16.22 12.93 27.86
CA ASP A 136 -17.32 13.20 28.81
C ASP A 136 -18.64 12.47 28.49
N ARG A 137 -18.69 11.69 27.40
CA ARG A 137 -19.87 10.91 26.98
C ARG A 137 -19.74 9.41 27.21
N VAL A 138 -18.69 8.96 27.89
CA VAL A 138 -18.41 7.56 28.18
C VAL A 138 -18.02 7.40 29.65
N ARG A 139 -18.33 6.24 30.23
CA ARG A 139 -17.91 5.88 31.58
C ARG A 139 -16.42 5.50 31.61
N HIS A 140 -15.94 4.81 30.58
CA HIS A 140 -14.54 4.41 30.47
C HIS A 140 -13.92 4.89 29.15
N GLY A 141 -12.85 5.67 29.25
CA GLY A 141 -12.06 6.12 28.10
C GLY A 141 -11.12 5.05 27.52
N LYS A 142 -10.37 5.40 26.48
CA LYS A 142 -9.40 4.48 25.85
C LYS A 142 -8.32 4.11 26.90
N PRO A 143 -7.88 2.84 27.02
CA PRO A 143 -8.00 1.73 26.08
C PRO A 143 -9.25 0.84 26.24
N HIS A 144 -10.24 1.24 27.04
CA HIS A 144 -11.51 0.49 27.14
C HIS A 144 -12.25 0.55 25.80
N PRO A 145 -12.96 -0.51 25.34
CA PRO A 145 -13.63 -0.52 24.03
C PRO A 145 -14.91 0.32 23.95
N GLU A 146 -15.39 0.83 25.09
CA GLU A 146 -16.65 1.59 25.18
C GLU A 146 -16.77 2.75 24.17
N PRO A 147 -15.76 3.63 23.98
CA PRO A 147 -15.89 4.75 23.05
C PRO A 147 -16.21 4.31 21.62
N TYR A 148 -15.51 3.29 21.12
CA TYR A 148 -15.75 2.75 19.78
C TYR A 148 -17.03 1.92 19.70
N ARG A 149 -17.38 1.13 20.72
CA ARG A 149 -18.66 0.42 20.75
C ARG A 149 -19.85 1.38 20.73
N THR A 150 -19.78 2.46 21.50
CA THR A 150 -20.80 3.51 21.52
C THR A 150 -20.88 4.23 20.18
N ALA A 151 -19.74 4.58 19.57
CA ALA A 151 -19.70 5.18 18.24
C ALA A 151 -20.35 4.29 17.18
N MET A 152 -20.02 2.99 17.17
CA MET A 152 -20.54 2.03 16.20
C MET A 152 -22.03 1.77 16.38
N ARG A 153 -22.51 1.67 17.62
CA ARG A 153 -23.94 1.55 17.93
C ARG A 153 -24.72 2.76 17.37
N ALA A 154 -24.24 3.97 17.65
CA ALA A 154 -24.86 5.20 17.14
C ALA A 154 -24.77 5.32 15.61
N LEU A 155 -23.69 4.83 15.00
CA LEU A 155 -23.53 4.76 13.54
C LEU A 155 -24.36 3.65 12.87
N ARG A 156 -24.96 2.73 13.65
CA ARG A 156 -25.55 1.47 13.19
C ARG A 156 -24.56 0.66 12.35
N ALA A 157 -23.32 0.54 12.83
CA ALA A 157 -22.21 -0.12 12.15
C ALA A 157 -21.87 -1.45 12.83
N ARG A 158 -21.61 -2.50 12.03
CA ARG A 158 -21.07 -3.77 12.54
C ARG A 158 -19.58 -3.60 12.84
N PRO A 159 -19.07 -4.02 14.02
CA PRO A 159 -17.67 -3.86 14.39
C PRO A 159 -16.68 -4.37 13.34
N ALA A 160 -16.86 -5.61 12.87
CA ALA A 160 -16.02 -6.25 11.85
C ALA A 160 -15.97 -5.50 10.49
N GLN A 161 -16.86 -4.54 10.26
CA GLN A 161 -16.91 -3.73 9.04
C GLN A 161 -16.51 -2.27 9.28
N THR A 162 -16.08 -1.89 10.48
CA THR A 162 -15.69 -0.52 10.82
C THR A 162 -14.18 -0.36 10.72
N ILE A 163 -13.75 0.73 10.09
CA ILE A 163 -12.36 1.19 10.06
C ILE A 163 -12.15 2.19 11.19
N VAL A 164 -11.04 2.10 11.91
CA VAL A 164 -10.61 3.10 12.89
C VAL A 164 -9.30 3.71 12.45
N VAL A 165 -9.17 5.03 12.61
CA VAL A 165 -7.92 5.78 12.41
C VAL A 165 -7.47 6.38 13.73
N GLU A 166 -6.26 6.01 14.16
CA GLU A 166 -5.68 6.33 15.48
C GLU A 166 -4.22 6.74 15.36
N ASN A 167 -3.65 7.36 16.38
CA ASN A 167 -2.21 7.67 16.47
C ASN A 167 -1.57 7.14 17.76
N ALA A 168 -2.36 6.59 18.69
CA ALA A 168 -1.90 6.20 20.01
C ALA A 168 -2.17 4.72 20.35
N PRO A 169 -1.30 4.05 21.14
CA PRO A 169 -1.47 2.65 21.50
C PRO A 169 -2.77 2.36 22.27
N ASN A 170 -3.19 3.26 23.15
CA ASN A 170 -4.44 3.12 23.90
C ASN A 170 -5.66 3.09 22.96
N GLY A 171 -5.67 3.99 21.98
CA GLY A 171 -6.70 4.06 20.97
C GLY A 171 -6.77 2.83 20.07
N ILE A 172 -5.61 2.35 19.62
CA ILE A 172 -5.49 1.10 18.86
C ILE A 172 -6.09 -0.07 19.64
N ARG A 173 -5.68 -0.25 20.92
CA ARG A 173 -6.24 -1.31 21.78
C ARG A 173 -7.74 -1.18 22.01
N SER A 174 -8.23 0.04 22.20
CA SER A 174 -9.66 0.32 22.35
C SER A 174 -10.45 -0.15 21.13
N ALA A 175 -9.96 0.16 19.93
CA ALA A 175 -10.59 -0.25 18.67
C ALA A 175 -10.57 -1.77 18.47
N GLN A 176 -9.44 -2.42 18.75
CA GLN A 176 -9.31 -3.87 18.64
C GLN A 176 -10.24 -4.61 19.61
N ARG A 177 -10.27 -4.20 20.88
CA ARG A 177 -11.18 -4.77 21.90
C ARG A 177 -12.65 -4.50 21.59
N ALA A 178 -12.94 -3.46 20.80
CA ALA A 178 -14.28 -3.17 20.30
C ALA A 178 -14.68 -4.09 19.14
N GLY A 179 -13.76 -4.90 18.60
CA GLY A 179 -13.99 -5.79 17.47
C GLY A 179 -13.97 -5.07 16.12
N CYS A 180 -13.32 -3.91 16.03
CA CYS A 180 -13.22 -3.15 14.78
C CYS A 180 -12.45 -3.96 13.73
N GLY A 181 -12.98 -4.02 12.51
CA GLY A 181 -12.43 -4.88 11.45
C GLY A 181 -11.12 -4.41 10.84
N LEU A 182 -10.75 -3.15 11.02
CA LEU A 182 -9.45 -2.60 10.62
C LEU A 182 -9.08 -1.39 11.47
N VAL A 183 -7.86 -1.38 12.00
CA VAL A 183 -7.26 -0.27 12.74
C VAL A 183 -6.04 0.25 11.99
N ILE A 184 -6.12 1.47 11.50
CA ILE A 184 -5.03 2.18 10.83
C ILE A 184 -4.39 3.14 11.84
N ALA A 185 -3.11 2.96 12.11
CA ALA A 185 -2.32 3.88 12.91
C ALA A 185 -1.59 4.91 12.04
N LEU A 186 -1.80 6.19 12.32
CA LEU A 186 -1.03 7.30 11.77
C LEU A 186 0.11 7.64 12.75
N ALA A 187 1.35 7.39 12.33
CA ALA A 187 2.57 7.64 13.11
C ALA A 187 2.95 9.13 13.15
N SER A 188 2.03 9.97 13.61
CA SER A 188 2.16 11.43 13.69
C SER A 188 2.81 11.94 14.96
N SER A 189 2.84 11.12 16.01
CA SER A 189 3.27 11.50 17.37
C SER A 189 4.26 10.50 17.97
N LEU A 190 4.08 9.20 17.69
CA LEU A 190 4.98 8.14 18.14
C LEU A 190 5.63 7.41 16.95
N PRO A 191 6.88 6.93 17.09
CA PRO A 191 7.49 6.03 16.13
C PRO A 191 6.68 4.75 15.91
N LYS A 192 6.72 4.19 14.69
CA LYS A 192 5.94 3.01 14.28
C LYS A 192 6.00 1.83 15.24
N ARG A 193 7.15 1.59 15.89
CA ARG A 193 7.34 0.50 16.87
C ARG A 193 6.32 0.50 18.03
N TYR A 194 5.83 1.68 18.43
CA TYR A 194 4.82 1.79 19.49
C TYR A 194 3.39 1.53 18.98
N LEU A 195 3.21 1.50 17.66
CA LEU A 195 1.92 1.35 16.97
C LEU A 195 1.78 -0.04 16.33
N ALA A 196 2.71 -0.95 16.60
CA ALA A 196 2.80 -2.29 16.01
C ALA A 196 1.54 -3.16 16.20
N GLN A 197 0.67 -2.80 17.14
CA GLN A 197 -0.60 -3.49 17.36
C GLN A 197 -1.64 -3.14 16.28
N ALA A 198 -1.50 -2.05 15.53
CA ALA A 198 -2.44 -1.71 14.48
C ALA A 198 -2.29 -2.62 13.26
N ASP A 199 -3.40 -2.84 12.54
CA ASP A 199 -3.42 -3.62 11.31
C ASP A 199 -2.56 -2.96 10.22
N VAL A 200 -2.64 -1.64 10.09
CA VAL A 200 -1.86 -0.87 9.10
C VAL A 200 -1.23 0.33 9.78
N ILE A 201 0.04 0.61 9.50
CA ILE A 201 0.75 1.79 10.02
C ILE A 201 1.18 2.68 8.86
N VAL A 202 0.69 3.92 8.85
CA VAL A 202 1.04 4.96 7.88
C VAL A 202 1.78 6.10 8.58
N SER A 203 2.74 6.72 7.90
CA SER A 203 3.53 7.84 8.44
C SER A 203 2.94 9.22 8.10
N THR A 204 2.09 9.33 7.08
CA THR A 204 1.63 10.62 6.57
C THR A 204 0.13 10.64 6.27
N ALA A 205 -0.46 11.84 6.30
CA ALA A 205 -1.85 12.06 5.90
C ALA A 205 -2.11 11.66 4.43
N ALA A 206 -1.09 11.75 3.56
CA ALA A 206 -1.18 11.33 2.16
C ALA A 206 -1.31 9.80 2.06
N GLN A 207 -0.50 9.05 2.80
CA GLN A 207 -0.62 7.59 2.89
C GLN A 207 -1.98 7.19 3.46
N LEU A 208 -2.43 7.82 4.55
CA LEU A 208 -3.75 7.58 5.12
C LEU A 208 -4.88 7.82 4.10
N ARG A 209 -4.83 8.95 3.38
CA ARG A 209 -5.79 9.29 2.32
C ARG A 209 -5.84 8.21 1.25
N ALA A 210 -4.69 7.73 0.79
CA ALA A 210 -4.63 6.73 -0.27
C ALA A 210 -5.14 5.35 0.19
N VAL A 211 -4.84 4.92 1.43
CA VAL A 211 -5.44 3.70 2.03
C VAL A 211 -6.96 3.82 2.08
N LEU A 212 -7.48 4.95 2.58
CA LEU A 212 -8.92 5.12 2.81
C LEU A 212 -9.72 5.34 1.53
N GLN A 213 -9.16 5.97 0.50
CA GLN A 213 -9.91 6.31 -0.71
C GLN A 213 -10.07 5.15 -1.70
N ARG A 214 -9.67 3.92 -1.34
CA ARG A 214 -9.68 2.73 -2.22
C ARG A 214 -8.92 2.94 -3.53
N LYS A 215 -8.04 3.90 -3.44
CA LYS A 215 -7.10 4.40 -4.41
C LYS A 215 -5.86 3.46 -4.45
N PHE A 216 -5.77 2.63 -3.42
CA PHE A 216 -4.69 1.74 -3.05
C PHE A 216 -4.35 0.63 -4.06
N LEU A 217 -5.29 0.13 -4.88
CA LEU A 217 -5.14 -1.24 -5.35
C LEU A 217 -5.41 -1.58 -6.82
N ILE A 218 -6.16 -0.77 -7.56
CA ILE A 218 -6.08 -0.82 -9.03
C ILE A 218 -4.60 -0.67 -9.44
N ALA A 219 -3.85 0.13 -8.69
CA ALA A 219 -2.44 0.32 -8.88
C ALA A 219 -1.55 -0.90 -8.56
N LEU A 220 -1.92 -1.92 -7.76
CA LEU A 220 -0.96 -3.01 -7.43
C LEU A 220 -0.80 -4.02 -8.56
N LEU A 221 -1.90 -4.41 -9.20
CA LEU A 221 -1.87 -5.27 -10.37
C LEU A 221 -1.66 -4.52 -11.67
N VAL A 222 -2.13 -3.27 -11.74
CA VAL A 222 -1.80 -2.40 -12.87
C VAL A 222 -0.39 -1.81 -12.76
N SER A 223 0.27 -1.73 -11.58
CA SER A 223 1.67 -1.23 -11.49
C SER A 223 2.72 -2.20 -12.02
N LEU A 224 2.37 -3.48 -12.16
CA LEU A 224 3.16 -4.42 -12.94
C LEU A 224 3.03 -4.14 -14.45
N LEU A 225 2.08 -3.29 -14.87
CA LEU A 225 1.67 -3.13 -16.27
C LEU A 225 1.48 -1.67 -16.79
N ILE A 226 1.43 -0.61 -15.97
CA ILE A 226 1.24 0.81 -16.42
C ILE A 226 1.90 1.84 -15.44
N PRO A 227 2.56 2.92 -15.92
CA PRO A 227 3.49 3.74 -15.10
C PRO A 227 2.98 5.14 -14.64
N PHE A 228 3.29 5.66 -13.41
CA PHE A 228 3.04 7.08 -13.00
C PHE A 228 3.75 7.76 -11.73
N GLN A 229 4.77 8.63 -11.85
CA GLN A 229 5.56 9.54 -10.93
C GLN A 229 4.84 10.41 -9.84
N PRO A 230 5.52 11.09 -8.85
CA PRO A 230 6.98 11.37 -8.69
C PRO A 230 7.61 11.32 -7.26
N ALA A 231 8.93 11.59 -7.26
CA ALA A 231 9.78 12.31 -6.30
C ALA A 231 10.17 11.69 -4.94
N GLY A 232 11.46 11.29 -4.89
CA GLY A 232 12.34 11.45 -3.75
C GLY A 232 11.96 10.69 -2.50
N TRP A 233 12.43 9.45 -2.36
CA TRP A 233 12.61 8.89 -1.03
C TRP A 233 13.58 7.71 -0.94
N SER A 234 14.29 7.69 0.19
CA SER A 234 15.25 6.72 0.71
C SER A 234 14.53 5.68 1.57
N GLY A 235 14.31 4.47 1.03
CA GLY A 235 13.82 3.33 1.80
C GLY A 235 14.99 2.41 2.18
N GLU A 236 15.23 2.25 3.48
CA GLU A 236 16.34 1.50 4.11
C GLU A 236 16.47 0.00 3.73
N VAL A 237 15.65 -0.55 2.83
CA VAL A 237 15.58 -2.01 2.60
C VAL A 237 16.35 -2.49 1.37
N GLU A 238 16.62 -1.61 0.40
CA GLU A 238 17.30 -1.93 -0.86
C GLU A 238 18.15 -0.73 -1.28
N ARG A 239 19.44 -0.95 -1.57
CA ARG A 239 20.33 0.11 -2.06
C ARG A 239 20.78 -0.21 -3.48
N ALA A 240 20.39 0.63 -4.43
CA ALA A 240 20.88 0.57 -5.79
C ALA A 240 21.97 1.64 -5.96
N ARG A 241 23.18 1.21 -6.35
CA ARG A 241 24.29 2.09 -6.70
C ARG A 241 24.54 2.01 -8.19
N GLN A 242 24.43 3.13 -8.90
CA GLN A 242 24.84 3.19 -10.30
C GLN A 242 26.34 2.92 -10.43
N VAL A 243 26.72 2.21 -11.48
CA VAL A 243 28.10 1.88 -11.82
C VAL A 243 28.32 2.13 -13.31
N ASP A 244 29.56 2.35 -13.71
CA ASP A 244 29.89 2.71 -15.11
C ASP A 244 29.72 1.52 -16.06
N ALA A 245 30.04 0.32 -15.57
CA ALA A 245 29.96 -0.92 -16.35
C ALA A 245 29.64 -2.13 -15.48
N ILE A 246 29.05 -3.15 -16.11
CA ILE A 246 28.89 -4.51 -15.59
C ILE A 246 29.15 -5.50 -16.72
N VAL A 247 29.52 -6.73 -16.38
CA VAL A 247 29.52 -7.82 -17.37
C VAL A 247 28.09 -8.30 -17.55
N VAL A 248 27.63 -8.37 -18.80
CA VAL A 248 26.31 -8.88 -19.16
C VAL A 248 26.49 -10.18 -19.94
N SER A 249 25.97 -11.29 -19.41
CA SER A 249 26.01 -12.58 -20.08
C SER A 249 25.04 -12.62 -21.27
N PRO A 250 25.34 -13.41 -22.32
CA PRO A 250 24.38 -13.71 -23.37
C PRO A 250 23.07 -14.27 -22.79
N PRO A 251 21.90 -13.91 -23.35
CA PRO A 251 20.62 -14.44 -22.88
C PRO A 251 20.51 -15.94 -23.13
N LYS A 252 19.85 -16.63 -22.20
CA LYS A 252 19.28 -17.95 -22.47
C LYS A 252 17.91 -17.83 -23.13
N ARG A 253 17.45 -18.92 -23.75
CA ARG A 253 16.10 -19.02 -24.30
C ARG A 253 15.07 -19.01 -23.15
N HIS A 254 14.07 -18.15 -23.30
CA HIS A 254 12.90 -18.08 -22.42
C HIS A 254 11.60 -18.22 -23.22
N PRO A 255 10.47 -18.57 -22.57
CA PRO A 255 10.33 -18.98 -21.16
C PRO A 255 10.98 -20.35 -20.85
N VAL A 256 11.41 -20.56 -19.60
CA VAL A 256 11.92 -21.85 -19.11
C VAL A 256 10.77 -22.62 -18.46
N LEU A 257 10.53 -23.86 -18.87
CA LEU A 257 9.43 -24.68 -18.34
C LEU A 257 9.61 -24.93 -16.84
N GLY A 258 8.53 -24.74 -16.06
CA GLY A 258 8.57 -24.88 -14.62
C GLY A 258 9.21 -23.71 -13.87
N GLU A 259 9.62 -22.63 -14.56
CA GLU A 259 10.09 -21.41 -13.89
C GLU A 259 8.97 -20.82 -13.02
N ARG A 260 9.28 -20.47 -11.77
CA ARG A 260 8.36 -19.77 -10.88
C ARG A 260 9.04 -18.63 -10.13
N LEU A 261 8.55 -17.41 -10.35
CA LEU A 261 9.03 -16.19 -9.72
C LEU A 261 7.94 -15.62 -8.82
N ASN A 262 8.19 -15.57 -7.52
CA ASN A 262 7.31 -14.97 -6.53
C ASN A 262 7.87 -13.63 -6.07
N PHE A 263 6.99 -12.68 -5.78
CA PHE A 263 7.31 -11.30 -5.44
C PHE A 263 6.52 -10.82 -4.24
N HIS A 264 7.17 -10.07 -3.37
CA HIS A 264 6.54 -9.27 -2.35
C HIS A 264 6.26 -7.86 -2.85
N GLY A 265 4.98 -7.52 -2.95
CA GLY A 265 4.52 -6.16 -3.22
C GLY A 265 4.63 -5.27 -1.99
N ARG A 266 5.15 -4.06 -2.17
CA ARG A 266 5.24 -3.00 -1.16
C ARG A 266 4.71 -1.68 -1.72
N TRP A 267 4.14 -0.86 -0.84
CA TRP A 267 3.69 0.49 -1.15
C TRP A 267 4.13 1.44 -0.05
N PHE A 268 4.89 2.48 -0.41
CA PHE A 268 5.66 3.28 0.55
C PHE A 268 6.48 2.42 1.54
N GLY A 269 6.99 1.28 1.08
CA GLY A 269 7.73 0.30 1.90
C GLY A 269 6.86 -0.59 2.81
N ILE A 270 5.53 -0.38 2.86
CA ILE A 270 4.61 -1.22 3.62
C ILE A 270 4.30 -2.46 2.77
N PRO A 271 4.41 -3.70 3.29
CA PRO A 271 4.00 -4.89 2.58
C PRO A 271 2.50 -4.85 2.24
N VAL A 272 2.15 -5.11 0.98
CA VAL A 272 0.77 -5.00 0.49
C VAL A 272 0.18 -6.26 -0.12
N GLY A 273 1.03 -7.17 -0.57
CA GLY A 273 0.56 -8.38 -1.23
C GLY A 273 1.70 -9.17 -1.83
N HIS A 274 1.33 -10.21 -2.57
CA HIS A 274 2.23 -11.09 -3.27
C HIS A 274 1.84 -11.14 -4.73
N GLY A 275 2.83 -11.24 -5.61
CA GLY A 275 2.66 -11.55 -7.02
C GLY A 275 3.42 -12.82 -7.35
N SER A 276 2.95 -13.61 -8.30
CA SER A 276 3.71 -14.74 -8.83
C SER A 276 3.60 -14.78 -10.34
N LEU A 277 4.65 -15.27 -10.98
CA LEU A 277 4.72 -15.62 -12.39
C LEU A 277 5.19 -17.07 -12.48
N GLU A 278 4.49 -17.90 -13.22
CA GLU A 278 4.76 -19.33 -13.31
C GLU A 278 4.59 -19.83 -14.74
N VAL A 279 5.62 -20.48 -15.28
CA VAL A 279 5.56 -21.20 -16.56
C VAL A 279 5.07 -22.62 -16.26
N LYS A 280 3.76 -22.87 -16.43
CA LYS A 280 3.10 -24.11 -16.04
C LYS A 280 3.58 -25.33 -16.84
N GLY A 281 3.89 -25.15 -18.11
CA GLY A 281 4.27 -26.23 -19.02
C GLY A 281 3.74 -26.03 -20.42
N ILE A 282 3.80 -27.09 -21.23
CA ILE A 282 3.20 -27.14 -22.56
C ILE A 282 1.82 -27.80 -22.46
N VAL A 283 0.81 -27.19 -23.07
CA VAL A 283 -0.56 -27.69 -23.13
C VAL A 283 -1.07 -27.66 -24.57
N THR A 284 -2.12 -28.43 -24.86
CA THR A 284 -2.78 -28.39 -26.17
C THR A 284 -3.97 -27.42 -26.13
N LEU A 285 -3.96 -26.42 -27.00
CA LEU A 285 -5.03 -25.43 -27.18
C LEU A 285 -5.49 -25.47 -28.63
N GLU A 286 -6.73 -25.92 -28.88
CA GLU A 286 -7.33 -25.99 -30.23
C GLU A 286 -6.43 -26.74 -31.24
N GLY A 287 -5.82 -27.85 -30.79
CA GLY A 287 -4.91 -28.67 -31.60
C GLY A 287 -3.48 -28.13 -31.71
N ARG A 288 -3.17 -26.95 -31.15
CA ARG A 288 -1.84 -26.34 -31.13
C ARG A 288 -1.13 -26.59 -29.81
N GLN A 289 0.17 -26.90 -29.85
CA GLN A 289 1.00 -26.96 -28.65
C GLN A 289 1.37 -25.54 -28.22
N VAL A 290 1.04 -25.16 -26.99
CA VAL A 290 1.30 -23.82 -26.45
C VAL A 290 1.95 -23.90 -25.07
N ILE A 291 2.87 -22.97 -24.78
CA ILE A 291 3.43 -22.76 -23.45
C ILE A 291 2.41 -21.95 -22.64
N HIS A 292 2.00 -22.48 -21.50
CA HIS A 292 1.07 -21.81 -20.60
C HIS A 292 1.80 -21.09 -19.47
N ILE A 293 1.59 -19.77 -19.37
CA ILE A 293 2.18 -18.91 -18.36
C ILE A 293 1.07 -18.27 -17.54
N VAL A 294 1.19 -18.31 -16.21
CA VAL A 294 0.22 -17.76 -15.28
C VAL A 294 0.88 -16.68 -14.42
N ALA A 295 0.29 -15.50 -14.40
CA ALA A 295 0.61 -14.44 -13.45
C ALA A 295 -0.55 -14.26 -12.46
N GLN A 296 -0.25 -14.22 -11.17
CA GLN A 296 -1.24 -14.00 -10.12
C GLN A 296 -0.82 -12.84 -9.22
N GLY A 297 -1.79 -12.08 -8.73
CA GLY A 297 -1.57 -11.04 -7.72
C GLY A 297 -2.62 -11.10 -6.64
N ARG A 298 -2.18 -11.08 -5.37
CA ARG A 298 -3.05 -11.16 -4.19
C ARG A 298 -2.63 -10.16 -3.14
N THR A 299 -3.61 -9.51 -2.51
CA THR A 299 -3.34 -8.72 -1.30
C THR A 299 -3.08 -9.61 -0.10
N ASN A 300 -2.26 -9.13 0.82
CA ASN A 300 -2.09 -9.79 2.11
C ASN A 300 -3.38 -9.76 2.96
N ASP A 301 -3.44 -10.62 3.98
CA ASP A 301 -4.65 -10.85 4.78
C ASP A 301 -5.19 -9.61 5.51
N VAL A 302 -4.29 -8.67 5.81
CA VAL A 302 -4.65 -7.45 6.51
C VAL A 302 -5.29 -6.46 5.54
N LEU A 303 -4.68 -6.27 4.37
CA LEU A 303 -5.15 -5.32 3.38
C LEU A 303 -6.29 -5.86 2.53
N SER A 304 -6.41 -7.18 2.38
CA SER A 304 -7.55 -7.82 1.73
C SER A 304 -8.88 -7.49 2.44
N LYS A 305 -8.84 -7.24 3.76
CA LYS A 305 -10.00 -6.74 4.53
C LYS A 305 -10.41 -5.34 4.07
N ILE A 306 -9.48 -4.50 3.60
CA ILE A 306 -9.81 -3.15 3.11
C ILE A 306 -10.27 -3.22 1.66
N TYR A 307 -9.50 -3.95 0.86
CA TYR A 307 -9.66 -4.09 -0.56
C TYR A 307 -9.06 -5.45 -0.97
N PRO A 308 -9.87 -6.50 -1.15
CA PRO A 308 -9.36 -7.77 -1.63
C PRO A 308 -8.96 -7.62 -3.09
N ILE A 309 -7.75 -8.05 -3.39
CA ILE A 309 -7.29 -8.31 -4.74
C ILE A 309 -7.04 -9.79 -4.91
N GLN A 310 -7.55 -10.30 -6.02
CA GLN A 310 -7.25 -11.63 -6.52
C GLN A 310 -7.36 -11.56 -8.02
N ASP A 311 -6.24 -11.24 -8.65
CA ASP A 311 -6.15 -11.20 -10.09
C ASP A 311 -5.30 -12.34 -10.58
N GLU A 312 -5.65 -12.78 -11.78
CA GLU A 312 -5.06 -13.91 -12.43
C GLU A 312 -5.07 -13.63 -13.94
N VAL A 313 -3.91 -13.80 -14.56
CA VAL A 313 -3.67 -13.56 -15.97
C VAL A 313 -3.00 -14.79 -16.56
N HIS A 314 -3.51 -15.25 -17.68
CA HIS A 314 -2.98 -16.39 -18.42
C HIS A 314 -2.50 -15.89 -19.78
N SER A 315 -1.32 -16.30 -20.19
CA SER A 315 -0.81 -16.13 -21.54
C SER A 315 -0.43 -17.50 -22.09
N TYR A 316 -0.82 -17.75 -23.33
CA TYR A 316 -0.56 -18.99 -24.06
C TYR A 316 0.27 -18.63 -25.29
N LEU A 317 1.50 -19.15 -25.35
CA LEU A 317 2.45 -18.86 -26.42
C LEU A 317 2.64 -20.07 -27.32
N ASP A 318 2.67 -19.88 -28.63
CA ASP A 318 3.04 -20.95 -29.55
C ASP A 318 4.45 -21.47 -29.25
N VAL A 319 4.63 -22.79 -29.15
CA VAL A 319 5.91 -23.39 -28.73
C VAL A 319 7.07 -23.14 -29.71
N GLN A 320 6.77 -22.90 -30.98
CA GLN A 320 7.77 -22.72 -32.03
C GLN A 320 8.12 -21.24 -32.18
N THR A 321 7.09 -20.41 -32.38
CA THR A 321 7.24 -18.98 -32.70
C THR A 321 7.30 -18.09 -31.46
N LEU A 322 6.86 -18.58 -30.30
CA LEU A 322 6.69 -17.82 -29.05
C LEU A 322 5.72 -16.63 -29.16
N LYS A 323 4.93 -16.56 -30.24
CA LYS A 323 3.89 -15.54 -30.41
C LYS A 323 2.68 -15.85 -29.51
N PRO A 324 2.01 -14.82 -28.95
CA PRO A 324 0.83 -15.01 -28.12
C PRO A 324 -0.34 -15.54 -28.95
N VAL A 325 -0.92 -16.67 -28.54
CA VAL A 325 -2.09 -17.30 -29.17
C VAL A 325 -3.37 -16.94 -28.43
N ARG A 326 -3.30 -16.87 -27.10
CA ARG A 326 -4.44 -16.51 -26.25
C ARG A 326 -3.97 -15.79 -25.00
N PHE A 327 -4.77 -14.83 -24.57
CA PHE A 327 -4.60 -14.09 -23.33
C PHE A 327 -5.92 -14.12 -22.55
N GLU A 328 -5.86 -14.43 -21.27
CA GLU A 328 -7.03 -14.43 -20.40
C GLU A 328 -6.72 -13.62 -19.15
N LYS A 329 -7.70 -12.86 -18.68
CA LYS A 329 -7.52 -12.02 -17.51
C LYS A 329 -8.77 -12.00 -16.67
N ARG A 330 -8.61 -12.48 -15.44
CA ARG A 330 -9.64 -12.50 -14.41
C ARG A 330 -9.22 -11.55 -13.31
N GLN A 331 -9.89 -10.41 -13.25
CA GLN A 331 -9.63 -9.39 -12.23
C GLN A 331 -10.72 -9.39 -11.17
N ARG A 332 -10.32 -9.41 -9.90
CA ARG A 332 -11.20 -9.32 -8.74
C ARG A 332 -10.63 -8.29 -7.79
N GLU A 333 -10.84 -7.03 -8.15
CA GLU A 333 -10.31 -5.89 -7.40
C GLU A 333 -11.41 -5.19 -6.61
N GLY A 334 -11.58 -5.54 -5.33
CA GLY A 334 -12.57 -4.90 -4.46
C GLY A 334 -14.00 -5.08 -4.96
N ARG A 335 -14.57 -4.06 -5.63
CA ARG A 335 -15.89 -4.12 -6.32
C ARG A 335 -15.78 -4.27 -7.83
N TYR A 336 -14.62 -3.94 -8.41
CA TYR A 336 -14.37 -4.09 -9.83
C TYR A 336 -14.19 -5.57 -10.15
N ARG A 337 -14.77 -5.98 -11.27
CA ARG A 337 -14.68 -7.33 -11.79
C ARG A 337 -14.43 -7.17 -13.28
N SER A 338 -13.41 -7.85 -13.80
CA SER A 338 -13.23 -8.10 -15.22
C SER A 338 -12.96 -9.58 -15.43
N ASP A 339 -13.47 -10.14 -16.51
CA ASP A 339 -13.17 -11.50 -16.94
C ASP A 339 -13.17 -11.44 -18.46
N GLU A 340 -12.00 -11.54 -19.06
CA GLU A 340 -11.78 -11.32 -20.48
C GLU A 340 -10.90 -12.40 -21.08
N VAL A 341 -11.22 -12.76 -22.32
CA VAL A 341 -10.46 -13.69 -23.14
C VAL A 341 -10.18 -13.00 -24.47
N VAL A 342 -8.94 -13.10 -24.92
CA VAL A 342 -8.49 -12.57 -26.20
C VAL A 342 -7.79 -13.69 -26.93
N THR A 343 -8.25 -14.02 -28.12
CA THR A 343 -7.60 -14.99 -29.02
C THR A 343 -6.94 -14.23 -30.16
N PHE A 344 -5.70 -14.57 -30.48
CA PHE A 344 -4.91 -13.93 -31.52
C PHE A 344 -4.77 -14.87 -32.72
N ASP A 345 -5.25 -14.42 -33.88
CA ASP A 345 -5.05 -15.10 -35.14
C ASP A 345 -4.00 -14.34 -35.97
N HIS A 346 -2.80 -14.93 -36.00
CA HIS A 346 -1.65 -14.40 -36.73
C HIS A 346 -1.77 -14.60 -38.25
N ALA A 347 -2.62 -15.50 -38.74
CA ALA A 347 -2.81 -15.72 -40.17
C ALA A 347 -3.71 -14.64 -40.78
N THR A 348 -4.72 -14.20 -40.02
CA THR A 348 -5.67 -13.17 -40.48
C THR A 348 -5.35 -11.77 -39.96
N HIS A 349 -4.31 -11.62 -39.12
CA HIS A 349 -3.94 -10.36 -38.45
C HIS A 349 -5.06 -9.77 -37.59
N ARG A 350 -5.82 -10.64 -36.88
CA ARG A 350 -6.94 -10.20 -36.04
C ARG A 350 -6.90 -10.84 -34.66
N ALA A 351 -7.31 -10.08 -33.65
CA ALA A 351 -7.65 -10.60 -32.34
C ALA A 351 -9.15 -10.49 -32.09
N VAL A 352 -9.71 -11.47 -31.39
CA VAL A 352 -11.09 -11.44 -30.90
C VAL A 352 -11.06 -11.28 -29.39
N TYR A 353 -11.42 -10.10 -28.92
CA TYR A 353 -11.68 -9.82 -27.51
C TYR A 353 -13.10 -10.27 -27.15
N ARG A 354 -13.26 -10.93 -26.00
CA ARG A 354 -14.55 -11.30 -25.42
C ARG A 354 -14.55 -11.03 -23.92
N SER A 355 -15.54 -10.25 -23.46
CA SER A 355 -15.84 -10.13 -22.04
C SER A 355 -16.74 -11.29 -21.61
N LEU A 356 -16.29 -12.08 -20.63
CA LEU A 356 -17.06 -13.17 -20.04
C LEU A 356 -18.09 -12.69 -19.01
N LEU A 357 -18.09 -11.40 -18.66
CA LEU A 357 -19.06 -10.83 -17.70
C LEU A 357 -20.37 -10.41 -18.36
N ASN A 358 -20.31 -9.80 -19.54
CA ASN A 358 -21.48 -9.29 -20.26
C ASN A 358 -21.62 -9.90 -21.67
N GLY A 359 -20.68 -10.74 -22.11
CA GLY A 359 -20.69 -11.39 -23.41
C GLY A 359 -20.25 -10.52 -24.59
N SER A 360 -19.87 -9.26 -24.38
CA SER A 360 -19.50 -8.36 -25.48
C SER A 360 -18.23 -8.82 -26.18
N THR A 361 -18.22 -8.73 -27.51
CA THR A 361 -17.08 -9.09 -28.36
C THR A 361 -16.59 -7.89 -29.16
N LYS A 362 -15.30 -7.89 -29.49
CA LYS A 362 -14.66 -6.85 -30.29
C LYS A 362 -13.52 -7.45 -31.10
N GLU A 363 -13.40 -7.06 -32.35
CA GLU A 363 -12.28 -7.43 -33.20
C GLU A 363 -11.24 -6.33 -33.20
N ILE A 364 -9.96 -6.72 -33.17
CA ILE A 364 -8.82 -5.81 -33.07
C ILE A 364 -7.83 -6.21 -34.17
N GLU A 365 -7.37 -5.24 -34.95
CA GLU A 365 -6.34 -5.47 -35.96
C GLU A 365 -4.96 -5.62 -35.31
N LEU A 366 -4.17 -6.57 -35.79
CA LEU A 366 -2.88 -6.93 -35.24
C LEU A 366 -1.75 -6.64 -36.24
N PRO A 367 -0.60 -6.10 -35.78
CA PRO A 367 0.61 -6.11 -36.58
C PRO A 367 1.21 -7.53 -36.66
N ASP A 368 2.16 -7.74 -37.57
CA ASP A 368 2.86 -9.03 -37.73
C ASP A 368 3.60 -9.48 -36.47
N GLU A 369 4.19 -8.52 -35.75
CA GLU A 369 4.98 -8.73 -34.55
C GLU A 369 4.43 -7.89 -33.41
N PHE A 370 4.01 -8.56 -32.34
CA PHE A 370 3.60 -7.96 -31.08
C PHE A 370 3.69 -8.99 -29.96
N HIS A 371 3.59 -8.49 -28.73
CA HIS A 371 3.56 -9.30 -27.52
C HIS A 371 2.41 -8.86 -26.62
N ASP A 372 1.72 -9.79 -25.97
CA ASP A 372 0.99 -9.46 -24.73
C ASP A 372 1.99 -9.15 -23.60
N LEU A 373 1.51 -8.56 -22.50
CA LEU A 373 2.39 -8.09 -21.43
C LEU A 373 3.22 -9.20 -20.76
N ILE A 374 2.72 -10.43 -20.69
CA ILE A 374 3.45 -11.57 -20.11
C ILE A 374 4.48 -12.10 -21.10
N SER A 375 4.08 -12.29 -22.35
CA SER A 375 4.99 -12.70 -23.42
C SER A 375 6.10 -11.68 -23.66
N ALA A 376 5.81 -10.39 -23.53
CA ALA A 376 6.78 -9.31 -23.67
C ALA A 376 7.89 -9.40 -22.62
N LEU A 377 7.54 -9.75 -21.38
CA LEU A 377 8.53 -9.94 -20.31
C LEU A 377 9.53 -11.05 -20.66
N TYR A 378 9.05 -12.18 -21.18
CA TYR A 378 9.91 -13.32 -21.54
C TYR A 378 10.69 -13.10 -22.84
N TRP A 379 10.05 -12.50 -23.84
CA TRP A 379 10.73 -12.05 -25.05
C TRP A 379 11.87 -11.08 -24.72
N PHE A 380 11.60 -10.10 -23.86
CA PHE A 380 12.57 -9.10 -23.41
C PHE A 380 13.77 -9.76 -22.71
N ARG A 381 13.51 -10.76 -21.85
CA ARG A 381 14.57 -11.55 -21.18
C ARG A 381 15.42 -12.36 -22.16
N SER A 382 14.99 -12.57 -23.40
CA SER A 382 15.74 -13.28 -24.44
C SER A 382 16.54 -12.37 -25.38
N GLN A 383 16.40 -11.03 -25.32
CA GLN A 383 17.06 -10.10 -26.26
C GLN A 383 18.53 -9.85 -25.92
N PRO A 384 19.49 -9.61 -26.81
CA PRO A 384 20.88 -9.30 -26.39
C PRO A 384 20.99 -7.90 -25.75
N LEU A 385 20.62 -7.75 -24.47
CA LEU A 385 20.49 -6.46 -23.82
C LEU A 385 21.85 -5.86 -23.43
N GLN A 386 22.09 -4.58 -23.77
CA GLN A 386 23.26 -3.82 -23.35
C GLN A 386 22.87 -2.54 -22.59
N PRO A 387 23.64 -2.10 -21.58
CA PRO A 387 23.40 -0.83 -20.92
C PRO A 387 23.43 0.35 -21.90
N ASN A 388 22.63 1.38 -21.60
CA ASN A 388 22.47 2.61 -22.39
C ASN A 388 21.88 2.42 -23.81
N GLN A 389 21.37 1.24 -24.15
CA GLN A 389 20.64 1.04 -25.40
C GLN A 389 19.15 1.38 -25.25
N THR A 390 18.47 1.57 -26.38
CA THR A 390 17.01 1.60 -26.46
C THR A 390 16.53 0.53 -27.41
N ILE A 391 15.52 -0.23 -27.02
CA ILE A 391 14.83 -1.19 -27.90
C ILE A 391 13.34 -0.84 -27.98
N THR A 392 12.64 -1.34 -28.98
CA THR A 392 11.21 -1.08 -29.18
C THR A 392 10.44 -2.39 -29.23
N ALA A 393 9.24 -2.41 -28.65
CA ALA A 393 8.31 -3.54 -28.74
C ALA A 393 6.88 -3.04 -28.93
N LYS A 394 6.10 -3.78 -29.73
CA LYS A 394 4.65 -3.56 -29.85
C LYS A 394 3.93 -4.41 -28.81
N LEU A 395 3.21 -3.76 -27.91
CA LEU A 395 2.56 -4.39 -26.75
C LEU A 395 1.04 -4.35 -26.89
N TYR A 396 0.40 -5.51 -26.77
CA TYR A 396 -1.03 -5.62 -26.62
C TYR A 396 -1.43 -5.39 -25.15
N THR A 397 -2.22 -4.35 -24.90
CA THR A 397 -2.86 -4.07 -23.61
C THR A 397 -4.08 -3.18 -23.81
N ASP A 398 -5.04 -3.20 -22.89
CA ASP A 398 -6.24 -2.35 -22.92
C ASP A 398 -6.95 -2.37 -24.28
N GLU A 399 -7.08 -3.57 -24.88
CA GLU A 399 -7.71 -3.81 -26.18
C GLU A 399 -7.08 -3.05 -27.36
N LYS A 400 -5.79 -2.69 -27.25
CA LYS A 400 -5.04 -1.95 -28.27
C LYS A 400 -3.58 -2.38 -28.34
N ILE A 401 -2.93 -2.03 -29.45
CA ILE A 401 -1.48 -2.19 -29.64
C ILE A 401 -0.79 -0.86 -29.38
N TYR A 402 0.29 -0.91 -28.61
CA TYR A 402 1.11 0.23 -28.26
C TYR A 402 2.57 -0.03 -28.60
N GLU A 403 3.15 0.81 -29.45
CA GLU A 403 4.59 0.84 -29.64
C GLU A 403 5.25 1.47 -28.40
N THR A 404 6.14 0.71 -27.78
CA THR A 404 6.77 1.04 -26.50
C THR A 404 8.27 1.03 -26.68
N GLN A 405 8.91 2.18 -26.40
CA GLN A 405 10.36 2.25 -26.30
C GLN A 405 10.79 1.78 -24.92
N ILE A 406 11.84 0.99 -24.83
CA ILE A 406 12.35 0.43 -23.59
C ILE A 406 13.81 0.84 -23.49
N GLN A 407 14.08 1.73 -22.54
CA GLN A 407 15.43 2.22 -22.29
C GLN A 407 16.14 1.30 -21.31
N ILE A 408 17.30 0.79 -21.69
CA ILE A 408 18.23 0.15 -20.77
C ILE A 408 19.13 1.26 -20.24
N LYS A 409 18.98 1.62 -18.97
CA LYS A 409 19.72 2.72 -18.35
C LYS A 409 21.16 2.27 -18.03
N ALA A 410 21.93 3.21 -17.46
CA ALA A 410 23.20 2.89 -16.83
C ALA A 410 23.01 1.74 -15.82
N PRO A 411 23.95 0.79 -15.78
CA PRO A 411 23.82 -0.39 -14.95
C PRO A 411 23.92 -0.04 -13.46
N ALA A 412 23.46 -0.95 -12.61
CA ALA A 412 23.49 -0.75 -11.17
C ALA A 412 23.88 -2.02 -10.42
N LEU A 413 24.55 -1.85 -9.27
CA LEU A 413 24.63 -2.88 -8.24
C LEU A 413 23.43 -2.73 -7.31
N LEU A 414 22.59 -3.76 -7.24
CA LEU A 414 21.42 -3.79 -6.38
C LEU A 414 21.70 -4.66 -5.15
N GLU A 415 21.80 -4.02 -3.99
CA GLU A 415 21.82 -4.70 -2.68
C GLU A 415 20.38 -5.04 -2.28
N LEU A 416 20.05 -6.33 -2.31
CA LEU A 416 18.85 -6.89 -1.70
C LEU A 416 19.21 -7.39 -0.31
N LEU A 417 18.84 -6.66 0.75
CA LEU A 417 19.20 -7.02 2.13
C LEU A 417 18.87 -8.48 2.44
N LYS A 418 19.86 -9.20 2.99
CA LYS A 418 19.85 -10.65 3.31
C LYS A 418 19.85 -11.61 2.11
N ARG A 419 19.89 -11.11 0.86
CA ARG A 419 19.91 -11.92 -0.37
C ARG A 419 21.15 -11.70 -1.24
N GLY A 420 21.90 -10.64 -0.97
CA GLY A 420 23.17 -10.34 -1.64
C GLY A 420 23.10 -9.08 -2.51
N THR A 421 24.18 -8.87 -3.25
CA THR A 421 24.34 -7.75 -4.18
C THR A 421 24.44 -8.28 -5.59
N PHE A 422 23.60 -7.76 -6.49
CA PHE A 422 23.46 -8.27 -7.84
C PHE A 422 23.84 -7.20 -8.87
N PRO A 423 24.70 -7.49 -9.86
CA PRO A 423 24.84 -6.65 -11.04
C PRO A 423 23.55 -6.69 -11.86
N CYS A 424 23.00 -5.52 -12.15
CA CYS A 424 21.68 -5.41 -12.74
C CYS A 424 21.68 -4.56 -14.01
N LEU A 425 20.97 -5.06 -15.01
CA LEU A 425 20.40 -4.24 -16.07
C LEU A 425 19.21 -3.47 -15.50
N VAL A 426 19.18 -2.15 -15.71
CA VAL A 426 18.10 -1.28 -15.25
C VAL A 426 17.25 -0.88 -16.44
N VAL A 427 15.98 -1.23 -16.39
CA VAL A 427 15.07 -1.13 -17.54
C VAL A 427 13.97 -0.14 -17.23
N GLU A 428 13.72 0.77 -18.16
CA GLU A 428 12.70 1.81 -18.06
C GLU A 428 11.85 1.84 -19.35
N PRO A 429 10.62 1.28 -19.33
CA PRO A 429 9.70 1.41 -20.45
C PRO A 429 9.13 2.83 -20.54
N GLN A 430 9.07 3.35 -21.76
CA GLN A 430 8.50 4.63 -22.17
C GLN A 430 7.33 4.37 -23.11
N ALA A 431 6.13 4.25 -22.55
CA ALA A 431 4.92 3.98 -23.32
C ALA A 431 3.95 5.18 -23.31
N SER A 432 3.26 5.38 -24.44
CA SER A 432 2.20 6.37 -24.62
C SER A 432 0.84 5.68 -24.75
N PHE A 433 0.17 5.38 -23.64
CA PHE A 433 -1.14 4.72 -23.67
C PHE A 433 -2.29 5.72 -23.90
N LYS A 434 -2.84 5.80 -25.11
CA LYS A 434 -4.03 6.63 -25.46
C LYS A 434 -5.35 5.96 -25.04
N GLY A 435 -5.97 6.46 -23.97
CA GLY A 435 -7.37 6.11 -23.65
C GLY A 435 -7.94 6.63 -22.32
N LEU A 436 -7.12 6.87 -21.29
CA LEU A 436 -7.62 7.42 -20.02
C LEU A 436 -6.49 8.16 -19.27
N LEU A 437 -6.15 9.36 -19.74
CA LEU A 437 -5.45 10.38 -18.94
C LEU A 437 -4.20 9.91 -18.14
N VAL A 438 -3.33 9.07 -18.71
CA VAL A 438 -2.05 8.69 -18.09
C VAL A 438 -0.96 9.67 -18.50
N LYS A 439 -0.91 10.83 -17.84
CA LYS A 439 0.03 11.92 -18.15
C LYS A 439 1.26 12.04 -17.25
N ARG A 440 1.53 11.15 -16.27
CA ARG A 440 2.62 11.41 -15.31
C ARG A 440 3.28 10.18 -14.68
N GLY A 441 3.85 9.23 -15.42
CA GLY A 441 5.19 8.74 -15.03
C GLY A 441 5.63 7.27 -15.17
N ARG A 442 6.40 6.71 -14.20
CA ARG A 442 7.59 5.87 -14.49
C ARG A 442 7.66 4.52 -13.74
N ILE A 443 8.15 3.51 -14.44
CA ILE A 443 8.50 2.17 -13.95
C ILE A 443 9.99 1.91 -14.19
N TRP A 444 10.62 1.21 -13.25
CA TRP A 444 11.95 0.62 -13.41
C TRP A 444 11.90 -0.85 -13.06
N ALA A 445 12.56 -1.69 -13.84
CA ALA A 445 12.84 -3.07 -13.47
C ALA A 445 14.36 -3.26 -13.37
N TYR A 446 14.81 -3.93 -12.31
CA TYR A 446 16.18 -4.34 -12.11
C TYR A 446 16.24 -5.84 -12.41
N LEU A 447 16.91 -6.22 -13.49
CA LEU A 447 17.07 -7.61 -13.89
C LEU A 447 18.53 -8.02 -13.63
N THR A 448 18.77 -9.27 -13.24
CA THR A 448 20.13 -9.82 -13.18
C THR A 448 20.84 -9.63 -14.53
N ALA A 449 22.15 -9.43 -14.49
CA ALA A 449 22.99 -9.31 -15.67
C ALA A 449 23.48 -10.67 -16.22
N ASP A 450 23.01 -11.78 -15.64
CA ASP A 450 23.29 -13.15 -16.09
C ASP A 450 22.41 -13.58 -17.26
N GLU A 451 22.56 -14.84 -17.68
CA GLU A 451 21.81 -15.42 -18.80
C GLU A 451 20.30 -15.51 -18.57
N HIS A 452 19.83 -15.49 -17.31
CA HIS A 452 18.43 -15.67 -16.94
C HIS A 452 17.65 -14.36 -16.85
N ARG A 453 18.34 -13.27 -16.50
CA ARG A 453 17.76 -11.91 -16.37
C ARG A 453 16.52 -11.89 -15.50
N ILE A 454 16.65 -12.46 -14.33
CA ILE A 454 15.59 -12.55 -13.35
C ILE A 454 15.25 -11.13 -12.90
N PRO A 455 13.98 -10.69 -13.00
CA PRO A 455 13.56 -9.44 -12.41
C PRO A 455 13.65 -9.55 -10.89
N LEU A 456 14.58 -8.81 -10.30
CA LEU A 456 14.84 -8.79 -8.85
C LEU A 456 13.94 -7.79 -8.13
N LEU A 457 13.70 -6.66 -8.78
CA LEU A 457 13.01 -5.53 -8.22
C LEU A 457 12.31 -4.74 -9.31
N ILE A 458 11.01 -4.58 -9.18
CA ILE A 458 10.22 -3.67 -10.01
C ILE A 458 9.84 -2.49 -9.13
N LYS A 459 10.10 -1.28 -9.58
CA LYS A 459 9.70 -0.03 -8.92
C LYS A 459 8.73 0.68 -9.83
N ALA A 460 7.57 1.02 -9.31
CA ALA A 460 6.63 1.87 -9.98
C ALA A 460 6.40 3.11 -9.13
N THR A 461 6.40 4.26 -9.77
CA THR A 461 5.76 5.42 -9.17
C THR A 461 4.29 5.40 -9.58
N THR A 462 3.37 5.73 -8.67
CA THR A 462 1.93 5.96 -8.97
C THR A 462 1.47 7.31 -8.36
N PRO A 463 0.38 8.01 -8.82
CA PRO A 463 -0.08 9.29 -8.24
C PRO A 463 -0.58 9.16 -6.79
N TRP A 464 -0.63 7.93 -6.31
CA TRP A 464 -1.17 7.47 -5.06
C TRP A 464 -0.01 6.96 -4.18
N GLY A 465 1.22 6.82 -4.71
CA GLY A 465 2.44 6.53 -3.97
C GLY A 465 3.46 5.67 -4.71
N ALA A 466 4.66 5.55 -4.13
CA ALA A 466 5.71 4.66 -4.63
C ALA A 466 5.37 3.20 -4.32
N MET A 467 5.59 2.33 -5.30
CA MET A 467 5.33 0.90 -5.24
C MET A 467 6.59 0.13 -5.62
N SER A 468 6.79 -1.02 -5.00
CA SER A 468 7.81 -1.96 -5.43
C SER A 468 7.32 -3.40 -5.34
N ALA A 469 7.80 -4.24 -6.24
CA ALA A 469 7.68 -5.69 -6.16
C ALA A 469 9.10 -6.26 -6.07
N VAL A 470 9.40 -6.97 -4.99
CA VAL A 470 10.74 -7.49 -4.69
C VAL A 470 10.68 -9.00 -4.76
N ILE A 471 11.60 -9.63 -5.50
CA ILE A 471 11.62 -11.09 -5.62
C ILE A 471 11.78 -11.78 -4.27
N GLU A 472 11.21 -12.98 -4.13
CA GLU A 472 11.37 -13.88 -3.00
C GLU A 472 12.68 -14.68 -3.08
N GLN A 473 13.25 -15.03 -1.92
CA GLN A 473 14.53 -15.76 -1.87
C GLN A 473 14.40 -17.14 -2.53
N GLU A 474 13.33 -17.88 -2.22
CA GLU A 474 13.07 -19.20 -2.79
C GLU A 474 13.02 -19.19 -4.32
N SER A 475 12.54 -18.09 -4.93
CA SER A 475 12.55 -17.94 -6.39
C SER A 475 13.95 -17.74 -6.96
N LEU A 476 14.85 -17.08 -6.23
CA LEU A 476 16.26 -16.99 -6.64
C LEU A 476 16.91 -18.37 -6.56
N ASP A 477 16.70 -19.08 -5.45
CA ASP A 477 17.28 -20.40 -5.22
C ASP A 477 16.77 -21.41 -6.27
N ASN A 478 15.47 -21.39 -6.59
CA ASN A 478 14.86 -22.29 -7.58
C ASN A 478 15.42 -22.10 -8.99
N VAL A 479 15.64 -20.85 -9.42
CA VAL A 479 16.21 -20.59 -10.75
C VAL A 479 17.69 -21.01 -10.80
N LEU A 480 18.45 -20.79 -9.71
CA LEU A 480 19.84 -21.22 -9.61
C LEU A 480 19.98 -22.76 -9.56
N VAL A 481 19.06 -23.48 -8.92
CA VAL A 481 19.04 -24.96 -8.87
C VAL A 481 18.61 -25.57 -10.22
N GLN A 482 17.65 -24.96 -10.91
CA GLN A 482 17.26 -25.37 -12.27
C GLN A 482 18.38 -25.13 -13.29
N ALA A 483 19.26 -24.15 -13.07
CA ALA A 483 20.44 -23.93 -13.91
C ALA A 483 21.51 -25.03 -13.77
N GLN A 484 21.53 -25.77 -12.66
CA GLN A 484 22.50 -26.83 -12.36
C GLN A 484 22.00 -28.25 -12.63
N SER A 485 20.70 -28.43 -12.89
CA SER A 485 20.10 -29.74 -13.11
C SER A 485 19.93 -30.00 -14.62
N PRO A 486 20.48 -31.10 -15.18
CA PRO A 486 20.14 -31.48 -16.56
C PRO A 486 18.64 -31.73 -16.66
N PRO A 487 18.01 -31.43 -17.82
CA PRO A 487 16.58 -31.59 -17.98
C PRO A 487 16.18 -33.02 -17.64
N LYS A 488 15.27 -33.19 -16.68
CA LYS A 488 14.64 -34.48 -16.42
C LYS A 488 13.89 -34.88 -17.69
N GLN A 489 14.42 -35.85 -18.41
CA GLN A 489 13.66 -36.61 -19.39
C GLN A 489 12.61 -37.38 -18.60
N THR A 490 11.36 -36.89 -18.61
CA THR A 490 10.21 -37.73 -18.26
C THR A 490 9.82 -38.58 -19.47
N PRO A 491 9.43 -39.84 -19.21
CA PRO A 491 9.33 -40.90 -20.23
C PRO A 491 8.26 -40.66 -21.30
#